data_AF-A0A7S3HAG0-F1
#
_entry.id   AF-A0A7S3HAG0-F1
#
_cell.length_a   1.000
_cell.length_b   1.000
_cell.length_c   1.000
_cell.angle_alpha   90.00
_cell.angle_beta   90.00
_cell.angle_gamma   90.00
#
_symmetry.space_group_name_H-M   'P 1'
#
loop_
_entity.id
_entity.type
_entity.pdbx_description
1 polymer ?
#
loop_
_entity_poly.entity_id
_entity_poly.type
_entity_poly.pdbx_seq_one_letter_code
_entity_poly.pdbx_strand_id
1 'polypeptide(L)'
;VVAARDEMRRRADELQDKFDAVQPEHEDLFARYSEVIEQIDAIKGENRKLSRESENLRASIAQTQREVAEALQQKEAVESAPPTQIAVSDVLISVSVDGASVPLELRPWDTNFDLVVSDWLVAEQKAPNLQDCLVKYLRHLEDTAETFPVRTQAKLQELHEQFAN
;
A
#
# COMPACT_ATOMS: atom_id res chain seq x y z
N VAL A 1 -18.89 -32.52 93.08
CA VAL A 1 -18.12 -31.32 92.67
C VAL A 1 -16.85 -31.69 91.91
N VAL A 2 -16.00 -32.57 92.44
CA VAL A 2 -14.74 -32.99 91.77
C VAL A 2 -14.99 -33.71 90.42
N ALA A 3 -15.87 -34.74 90.38
CA ALA A 3 -16.16 -35.47 89.14
C ALA A 3 -16.76 -34.61 88.01
N ALA A 4 -17.56 -33.58 88.34
CA ALA A 4 -18.12 -32.66 87.36
C ALA A 4 -17.05 -31.71 86.78
N ARG A 5 -16.03 -31.37 87.59
CA ARG A 5 -14.89 -30.57 87.15
C ARG A 5 -13.97 -31.36 86.22
N ASP A 6 -13.76 -32.64 86.51
CA ASP A 6 -12.92 -33.51 85.67
C ASP A 6 -13.57 -33.79 84.31
N GLU A 7 -14.88 -34.01 84.28
CA GLU A 7 -15.65 -34.14 83.02
C GLU A 7 -15.63 -32.85 82.19
N MET A 8 -15.78 -31.67 82.83
CA MET A 8 -15.63 -30.39 82.14
C MET A 8 -14.23 -30.23 81.55
N ARG A 9 -13.19 -30.62 82.29
CA ARG A 9 -11.81 -30.50 81.84
C ARG A 9 -11.56 -31.39 80.63
N ARG A 10 -12.02 -32.64 80.67
CA ARG A 10 -11.94 -33.57 79.54
C ARG A 10 -12.64 -33.02 78.30
N ARG A 11 -13.84 -32.43 78.44
CA ARG A 11 -14.54 -31.80 77.31
C ARG A 11 -13.82 -30.58 76.75
N ALA A 12 -13.18 -29.80 77.61
CA ALA A 12 -12.37 -28.65 77.19
C ALA A 12 -11.16 -29.12 76.37
N ASP A 13 -10.47 -30.17 76.83
CA ASP A 13 -9.34 -30.77 76.10
C ASP A 13 -9.80 -31.35 74.75
N GLU A 14 -10.91 -32.08 74.70
CA GLU A 14 -11.48 -32.62 73.45
C GLU A 14 -11.90 -31.51 72.44
N LEU A 15 -12.38 -30.36 72.94
CA LEU A 15 -12.72 -29.21 72.11
C LEU A 15 -11.46 -28.51 71.59
N GLN A 16 -10.42 -28.40 72.43
CA GLN A 16 -9.14 -27.83 72.05
C GLN A 16 -8.49 -28.68 70.94
N ASP A 17 -8.45 -30.01 71.10
CA ASP A 17 -7.88 -30.90 70.08
C ASP A 17 -8.61 -30.77 68.73
N LYS A 18 -9.95 -30.63 68.76
CA LYS A 18 -10.74 -30.40 67.54
C LYS A 18 -10.47 -29.03 66.92
N PHE A 19 -10.30 -28.00 67.74
CA PHE A 19 -9.96 -26.67 67.27
C PHE A 19 -8.58 -26.66 66.62
N ASP A 20 -7.58 -27.24 67.28
CA ASP A 20 -6.21 -27.32 66.79
C ASP A 20 -6.12 -28.16 65.50
N ALA A 21 -7.00 -29.14 65.32
CA ALA A 21 -7.10 -29.91 64.08
C ALA A 21 -7.71 -29.11 62.90
N VAL A 22 -8.72 -28.27 63.16
CA VAL A 22 -9.45 -27.53 62.11
C VAL A 22 -8.77 -26.20 61.76
N GLN A 23 -8.06 -25.59 62.72
CA GLN A 23 -7.34 -24.33 62.50
C GLN A 23 -6.42 -24.35 61.25
N PRO A 24 -5.53 -25.33 61.04
CA PRO A 24 -4.66 -25.35 59.86
C PRO A 24 -5.45 -25.51 58.56
N GLU A 25 -6.55 -26.26 58.55
CA GLU A 25 -7.42 -26.40 57.37
C GLU A 25 -8.10 -25.08 57.02
N HIS A 26 -8.52 -24.32 58.02
CA HIS A 26 -9.10 -22.99 57.82
C HIS A 26 -8.06 -21.99 57.29
N GLU A 27 -6.82 -22.02 57.81
CA GLU A 27 -5.73 -21.18 57.33
C GLU A 27 -5.33 -21.50 55.87
N ASP A 28 -5.22 -22.79 55.50
CA ASP A 28 -4.98 -23.22 54.12
C ASP A 28 -6.12 -22.79 53.18
N LEU A 29 -7.37 -22.98 53.62
CA LEU A 29 -8.53 -22.56 52.84
C LEU A 29 -8.54 -21.05 52.61
N PHE A 30 -8.24 -20.26 53.64
CA PHE A 30 -8.16 -18.81 53.52
C PHE A 30 -7.05 -18.38 52.54
N ALA A 31 -5.87 -18.99 52.62
CA ALA A 31 -4.78 -18.73 51.69
C ALA A 31 -5.20 -19.00 50.23
N ARG A 32 -5.88 -20.13 49.97
CA ARG A 32 -6.40 -20.46 48.63
C ARG A 32 -7.46 -19.46 48.16
N TYR A 33 -8.35 -19.01 49.04
CA TYR A 33 -9.33 -17.98 48.70
C TYR A 33 -8.64 -16.66 48.31
N SER A 34 -7.61 -16.25 49.05
CA SER A 34 -6.82 -15.06 48.71
C SER A 34 -6.17 -15.20 47.33
N GLU A 35 -5.56 -16.34 47.03
CA GLU A 35 -4.95 -16.61 45.73
C GLU A 35 -5.99 -16.54 44.58
N VAL A 36 -7.17 -17.13 44.77
CA VAL A 36 -8.24 -17.08 43.77
C VAL A 36 -8.73 -15.64 43.54
N ILE A 37 -8.80 -14.81 44.59
CA ILE A 37 -9.17 -13.40 44.44
C ILE A 37 -8.13 -12.65 43.60
N GLU A 38 -6.84 -12.88 43.86
CA GLU A 38 -5.76 -12.28 43.06
C GLU A 38 -5.83 -12.71 41.59
N GLN A 39 -6.09 -14.00 41.33
CA GLN A 39 -6.27 -14.51 39.97
C GLN A 39 -7.48 -13.89 39.27
N ILE A 40 -8.61 -13.71 39.98
CA ILE A 40 -9.80 -13.04 39.44
C ILE A 40 -9.47 -11.60 39.05
N ASP A 41 -8.73 -10.88 39.89
CA ASP A 41 -8.38 -9.49 39.62
C ASP A 41 -7.39 -9.36 38.45
N ALA A 42 -6.44 -10.29 38.33
CA ALA A 42 -5.56 -10.40 37.17
C ALA A 42 -6.37 -10.61 35.87
N ILE A 43 -7.28 -11.59 35.85
CA ILE A 43 -8.14 -11.89 34.69
C ILE A 43 -9.02 -10.68 34.33
N LYS A 44 -9.59 -9.98 35.32
CA LYS A 44 -10.35 -8.74 35.08
C LYS A 44 -9.47 -7.63 34.49
N GLY A 45 -8.19 -7.57 34.86
CA GLY A 45 -7.22 -6.65 34.28
C GLY A 45 -6.97 -6.95 32.80
N GLU A 46 -6.69 -8.21 32.48
CA GLU A 46 -6.47 -8.67 31.11
C GLU A 46 -7.70 -8.48 30.22
N ASN A 47 -8.89 -8.82 30.71
CA ASN A 47 -10.14 -8.59 29.98
C ASN A 47 -10.33 -7.11 29.63
N ARG A 48 -10.07 -6.19 30.57
CA ARG A 48 -10.16 -4.75 30.29
C ARG A 48 -9.15 -4.31 29.22
N LYS A 49 -7.95 -4.90 29.20
CA LYS A 49 -6.95 -4.62 28.17
C LYS A 49 -7.42 -5.12 26.80
N LEU A 50 -7.88 -6.38 26.72
CA LEU A 50 -8.39 -6.98 25.49
C LEU A 50 -9.62 -6.24 24.95
N SER A 51 -10.53 -5.79 25.82
CA SER A 51 -11.68 -4.98 25.39
C SER A 51 -11.24 -3.68 24.71
N ARG A 52 -10.28 -2.96 25.29
CA ARG A 52 -9.74 -1.73 24.68
C ARG A 52 -9.06 -2.00 23.34
N GLU A 53 -8.29 -3.07 23.24
CA GLU A 53 -7.62 -3.47 22.00
C GLU A 53 -8.65 -3.82 20.91
N SER A 54 -9.71 -4.55 21.26
CA SER A 54 -10.82 -4.87 20.36
C SER A 54 -11.55 -3.61 19.88
N GLU A 55 -11.82 -2.66 20.77
CA GLU A 55 -12.42 -1.37 20.41
C GLU A 55 -11.52 -0.57 19.46
N ASN A 56 -10.22 -0.51 19.73
CA ASN A 56 -9.26 0.16 18.87
C ASN A 56 -9.18 -0.47 17.47
N LEU A 57 -9.12 -1.80 17.39
CA LEU A 57 -9.10 -2.51 16.11
C LEU A 57 -10.39 -2.29 15.32
N ARG A 58 -11.55 -2.30 15.98
CA ARG A 58 -12.83 -1.98 15.34
C ARG A 58 -12.85 -0.56 14.80
N ALA A 59 -12.35 0.41 15.55
CA ALA A 59 -12.23 1.79 15.08
C ALA A 59 -11.30 1.90 13.87
N SER A 60 -10.16 1.21 13.88
CA SER A 60 -9.20 1.18 12.76
C SER A 60 -9.81 0.55 11.50
N ILE A 61 -10.56 -0.55 11.65
CA ILE A 61 -11.26 -1.18 10.53
C ILE A 61 -12.31 -0.23 9.95
N ALA A 62 -13.10 0.41 10.81
CA ALA A 62 -14.13 1.36 10.38
C ALA A 62 -13.52 2.57 9.65
N GLN A 63 -12.36 3.07 10.11
CA GLN A 63 -11.62 4.13 9.42
C GLN A 63 -11.13 3.66 8.06
N THR A 64 -10.49 2.49 7.99
CA THR A 64 -9.98 1.93 6.72
C THR A 64 -11.12 1.73 5.72
N GLN A 65 -12.28 1.27 6.17
CA GLN A 65 -13.46 1.11 5.32
C GLN A 65 -13.97 2.45 4.78
N ARG A 66 -13.93 3.53 5.57
CA ARG A 66 -14.26 4.88 5.10
C ARG A 66 -13.27 5.36 4.05
N GLU A 67 -11.97 5.21 4.32
CA GLU A 67 -10.91 5.59 3.38
C GLU A 67 -11.04 4.83 2.05
N VAL A 68 -11.35 3.53 2.10
CA VAL A 68 -11.62 2.72 0.90
C VAL A 68 -12.89 3.19 0.18
N ALA A 69 -13.97 3.49 0.90
CA ALA A 69 -15.20 3.99 0.30
C ALA A 69 -15.00 5.36 -0.36
N GLU A 70 -14.25 6.26 0.27
CA GLU A 70 -13.87 7.57 -0.28
C GLU A 70 -12.97 7.41 -1.51
N ALA A 71 -11.99 6.50 -1.48
CA ALA A 71 -11.13 6.21 -2.63
C ALA A 71 -11.92 5.60 -3.80
N LEU A 72 -12.90 4.74 -3.52
CA LEU A 72 -13.80 4.19 -4.54
C LEU A 72 -14.70 5.28 -5.14
N GLN A 73 -15.27 6.16 -4.32
CA GLN A 73 -16.05 7.31 -4.80
C GLN A 73 -15.19 8.27 -5.62
N GLN A 74 -13.93 8.51 -5.24
CA GLN A 74 -13.00 9.30 -6.04
C GLN A 74 -12.66 8.62 -7.36
N LYS A 75 -12.44 7.30 -7.38
CA LYS A 75 -12.24 6.54 -8.63
C LYS A 75 -13.48 6.63 -9.53
N GLU A 76 -14.67 6.45 -8.98
CA GLU A 76 -15.93 6.51 -9.72
C GLU A 76 -16.25 7.94 -10.20
N ALA A 77 -15.85 8.98 -9.45
CA ALA A 77 -15.92 10.38 -9.87
C ALA A 77 -14.89 10.72 -10.96
N VAL A 78 -13.70 10.11 -10.93
CA VAL A 78 -12.69 10.24 -11.99
C VAL A 78 -13.08 9.45 -13.25
N GLU A 79 -13.77 8.32 -13.09
CA GLU A 79 -14.26 7.47 -14.19
C GLU A 79 -15.57 8.00 -14.82
N SER A 80 -16.39 8.74 -14.07
CA SER A 80 -17.57 9.46 -14.57
C SER A 80 -17.27 10.87 -15.11
N ALA A 81 -16.04 11.37 -14.94
CA ALA A 81 -15.55 12.45 -15.77
C ALA A 81 -15.51 11.98 -17.23
N PRO A 82 -15.82 12.86 -18.22
CA PRO A 82 -15.68 12.50 -19.62
C PRO A 82 -14.29 11.90 -19.83
N PRO A 83 -14.17 10.78 -20.56
CA PRO A 83 -13.00 9.93 -20.49
C PRO A 83 -11.75 10.78 -20.71
N THR A 84 -10.96 10.94 -19.64
CA THR A 84 -9.57 11.32 -19.84
C THR A 84 -8.98 10.05 -20.40
N GLN A 85 -8.94 10.01 -21.72
CA GLN A 85 -8.37 8.95 -22.52
C GLN A 85 -7.13 8.46 -21.79
N ILE A 86 -7.03 7.15 -21.55
CA ILE A 86 -5.71 6.52 -21.47
C ILE A 86 -5.05 6.97 -22.77
N ALA A 87 -4.22 8.01 -22.69
CA ALA A 87 -3.44 8.46 -23.82
C ALA A 87 -2.40 7.37 -24.01
N VAL A 88 -2.83 6.27 -24.64
CA VAL A 88 -1.95 5.52 -25.53
C VAL A 88 -1.38 6.61 -26.39
N SER A 89 -0.13 6.98 -26.14
CA SER A 89 0.52 8.05 -26.89
C SER A 89 0.41 7.63 -28.34
N ASP A 90 -0.44 8.32 -29.11
CA ASP A 90 -0.61 8.09 -30.55
C ASP A 90 0.74 8.27 -31.28
N VAL A 91 1.73 8.85 -30.58
CA VAL A 91 3.09 9.10 -31.03
C VAL A 91 4.06 8.18 -30.28
N LEU A 92 4.77 7.35 -31.05
CA LEU A 92 5.86 6.48 -30.63
C LEU A 92 7.19 7.24 -30.55
N ILE A 93 7.49 8.06 -31.56
CA ILE A 93 8.70 8.89 -31.64
C ILE A 93 8.28 10.32 -32.01
N SER A 94 8.76 11.32 -31.27
CA SER A 94 8.58 12.73 -31.56
C SER A 94 9.93 13.41 -31.67
N VAL A 95 10.22 13.99 -32.84
CA VAL A 95 11.47 14.72 -33.12
C VAL A 95 11.15 16.18 -33.36
N SER A 96 11.57 17.04 -32.43
CA SER A 96 11.52 18.49 -32.62
C SER A 96 12.71 18.92 -33.46
N VAL A 97 12.43 19.38 -34.68
CA VAL A 97 13.47 19.80 -35.63
C VAL A 97 13.63 21.31 -35.58
N ASP A 98 14.86 21.80 -35.41
CA ASP A 98 15.12 23.23 -35.33
C ASP A 98 14.64 23.98 -36.58
N GLY A 99 13.74 24.94 -36.37
CA GLY A 99 13.13 25.75 -37.43
C GLY A 99 11.91 25.12 -38.11
N ALA A 100 11.40 23.98 -37.65
CA ALA A 100 10.06 23.48 -38.03
C ALA A 100 8.99 23.99 -37.07
N SER A 101 7.78 24.23 -37.58
CA SER A 101 6.65 24.68 -36.75
C SER A 101 6.00 23.54 -35.97
N VAL A 102 6.04 22.32 -36.51
CA VAL A 102 5.45 21.11 -35.93
C VAL A 102 6.52 20.02 -35.82
N PRO A 103 6.59 19.26 -34.71
CA PRO A 103 7.51 18.14 -34.58
C PRO A 103 7.19 17.03 -35.59
N LEU A 104 8.22 16.29 -36.00
CA LEU A 104 8.07 15.08 -36.79
C LEU A 104 7.64 13.95 -35.86
N GLU A 105 6.43 13.43 -36.05
CA GLU A 105 5.81 12.43 -35.19
C GLU A 105 5.63 11.12 -35.95
N LEU A 106 6.11 10.03 -35.34
CA LEU A 106 5.90 8.67 -35.81
C LEU A 106 4.93 7.96 -34.87
N ARG A 107 3.90 7.32 -35.42
CA ARG A 107 2.88 6.61 -34.66
C ARG A 107 3.16 5.11 -34.63
N PRO A 108 2.63 4.36 -33.63
CA PRO A 108 2.87 2.91 -33.54
C PRO A 108 2.42 2.09 -34.75
N TRP A 109 1.50 2.61 -35.56
CA TRP A 109 0.97 1.94 -36.76
C TRP A 109 1.57 2.47 -38.07
N ASP A 110 2.50 3.43 -38.01
CA ASP A 110 3.15 3.97 -39.20
C ASP A 110 4.22 2.99 -39.69
N THR A 111 3.84 2.15 -40.64
CA THR A 111 4.72 1.13 -41.25
C THR A 111 5.63 1.68 -42.34
N ASN A 112 5.41 2.93 -42.78
CA ASN A 112 6.14 3.55 -43.88
C ASN A 112 6.71 4.91 -43.46
N PHE A 113 7.95 4.89 -42.98
CA PHE A 113 8.71 6.07 -42.54
C PHE A 113 8.89 7.09 -43.66
N ASP A 114 9.10 6.62 -44.89
CA ASP A 114 9.29 7.50 -46.05
C ASP A 114 8.08 8.39 -46.31
N LEU A 115 6.87 7.84 -46.16
CA LEU A 115 5.61 8.59 -46.29
C LEU A 115 5.40 9.60 -45.16
N VAL A 116 5.65 9.19 -43.92
CA VAL A 116 5.51 10.08 -42.74
C VAL A 116 6.46 11.28 -42.86
N VAL A 117 7.72 11.01 -43.23
CA VAL A 117 8.72 12.06 -43.43
C VAL A 117 8.37 12.93 -44.63
N SER A 118 7.92 12.36 -45.76
CA SER A 118 7.55 13.16 -46.93
C SER A 118 6.36 14.09 -46.63
N ASP A 119 5.34 13.59 -45.95
CA ASP A 119 4.14 14.37 -45.62
C ASP A 119 4.50 15.51 -44.66
N TRP A 120 5.36 15.23 -43.68
CA TRP A 120 5.87 16.26 -42.77
C TRP A 120 6.75 17.30 -43.48
N LEU A 121 7.67 16.89 -44.36
CA LEU A 121 8.51 17.81 -45.14
C LEU A 121 7.68 18.72 -46.05
N VAL A 122 6.61 18.19 -46.65
CA VAL A 122 5.66 18.97 -47.45
C VAL A 122 4.90 19.97 -46.59
N ALA A 123 4.40 19.55 -45.42
CA ALA A 123 3.70 20.41 -44.49
C ALA A 123 4.58 21.56 -43.97
N GLU A 124 5.84 21.28 -43.66
CA GLU A 124 6.81 22.24 -43.14
C GLU A 124 7.61 22.99 -44.22
N GLN A 125 7.29 22.75 -45.50
CA GLN A 125 7.97 23.35 -46.66
C GLN A 125 9.50 23.21 -46.59
N LYS A 126 9.98 22.05 -46.14
CA LYS A 126 11.40 21.73 -46.01
C LYS A 126 11.92 21.06 -47.27
N ALA A 127 13.24 21.10 -47.44
CA ALA A 127 13.87 20.60 -48.64
C ALA A 127 13.76 19.07 -48.72
N PRO A 128 13.36 18.49 -49.88
CA PRO A 128 13.09 17.06 -50.02
C PRO A 128 14.36 16.20 -49.92
N ASN A 129 15.54 16.78 -50.12
CA ASN A 129 16.83 16.10 -49.96
C ASN A 129 17.14 15.67 -48.51
N LEU A 130 16.34 16.12 -47.54
CA LEU A 130 16.46 15.73 -46.14
C LEU A 130 15.70 14.43 -45.82
N GLN A 131 14.86 13.95 -46.74
CA GLN A 131 14.00 12.79 -46.53
C GLN A 131 14.80 11.54 -46.12
N ASP A 132 15.79 11.15 -46.92
CA ASP A 132 16.61 9.96 -46.66
C ASP A 132 17.35 10.05 -45.31
N CYS A 133 17.83 11.24 -44.94
CA CYS A 133 18.52 11.48 -43.68
C CYS A 133 17.57 11.30 -42.48
N LEU A 134 16.38 11.87 -42.56
CA LEU A 134 15.36 11.81 -41.50
C LEU A 134 14.81 10.39 -41.34
N VAL A 135 14.59 9.67 -42.44
CA VAL A 135 14.16 8.26 -42.39
C VAL A 135 15.22 7.39 -41.70
N LYS A 136 16.50 7.53 -42.07
CA LYS A 136 17.60 6.81 -41.41
C LYS A 136 17.68 7.15 -39.92
N TYR A 137 17.50 8.42 -39.55
CA TYR A 137 17.51 8.86 -38.16
C TYR A 137 16.34 8.27 -37.34
N LEU A 138 15.12 8.28 -37.90
CA LEU A 138 13.97 7.67 -37.23
C LEU A 138 14.14 6.17 -37.01
N ARG A 139 14.68 5.43 -37.99
CA ARG A 139 15.00 4.00 -37.83
C ARG A 139 16.08 3.77 -36.78
N HIS A 140 17.10 4.62 -36.76
CA HIS A 140 18.13 4.54 -35.73
C HIS A 140 17.54 4.74 -34.32
N LEU A 141 16.63 5.70 -34.14
CA LEU A 141 15.92 5.91 -32.88
C LEU A 141 15.01 4.74 -32.52
N GLU A 142 14.34 4.12 -33.49
CA GLU A 142 13.52 2.92 -33.26
C GLU A 142 14.38 1.73 -32.80
N ASP A 143 15.51 1.49 -33.46
CA ASP A 143 16.40 0.35 -33.18
C ASP A 143 17.19 0.50 -31.87
N THR A 144 17.49 1.73 -31.44
CA THR A 144 18.31 2.00 -30.24
C THR A 144 17.52 2.40 -29.00
N ALA A 145 16.22 2.65 -29.11
CA ALA A 145 15.41 3.04 -27.97
C ALA A 145 15.13 1.86 -27.02
N GLU A 146 15.54 2.01 -25.75
CA GLU A 146 15.20 1.03 -24.69
C GLU A 146 13.76 1.21 -24.17
N THR A 147 13.19 2.42 -24.29
CA THR A 147 11.86 2.78 -23.76
C THR A 147 11.12 3.78 -24.65
N PHE A 148 9.81 3.58 -24.82
CA PHE A 148 8.91 4.47 -25.57
C PHE A 148 7.90 5.20 -24.67
N PRO A 149 7.38 6.38 -25.07
CA PRO A 149 7.68 7.11 -26.31
C PRO A 149 9.01 7.88 -26.26
N VAL A 150 9.68 7.97 -27.41
CA VAL A 150 10.96 8.68 -27.56
C VAL A 150 10.71 10.14 -27.93
N ARG A 151 11.26 11.08 -27.18
CA ARG A 151 11.16 12.52 -27.49
C ARG A 151 12.56 13.10 -27.59
N THR A 152 12.94 13.57 -28.78
CA THR A 152 14.27 14.12 -29.05
C THR A 152 14.17 15.46 -29.75
N GLN A 153 15.17 16.31 -29.54
CA GLN A 153 15.36 17.54 -30.31
C GLN A 153 16.56 17.33 -31.22
N ALA A 154 16.41 17.60 -32.51
CA ALA A 154 17.45 17.38 -33.51
C ALA A 154 17.69 18.64 -34.34
N LYS A 155 18.97 18.95 -34.58
CA LYS A 155 19.36 20.02 -35.50
C LYS A 155 19.49 19.45 -36.91
N LEU A 156 18.86 20.10 -37.87
CA LEU A 156 18.93 19.70 -39.29
C LEU A 156 20.35 19.58 -39.82
N GLN A 157 21.25 20.46 -39.38
CA GLN A 157 22.65 20.45 -39.81
C GLN A 157 23.39 19.21 -39.30
N GLU A 158 23.20 18.84 -38.03
CA GLU A 158 23.83 17.67 -37.42
C GLU A 158 23.28 16.36 -38.03
N LEU A 159 21.97 16.31 -38.32
CA LEU A 159 21.33 15.16 -38.98
C LEU A 159 21.84 14.96 -40.40
N HIS A 160 22.02 16.04 -41.17
CA HIS A 160 22.57 15.95 -42.51
C HIS A 160 24.03 15.49 -42.47
N GLU A 161 24.84 16.02 -41.55
CA GLU A 161 26.24 15.58 -41.40
C GLU A 161 26.37 14.10 -41.02
N GLN A 162 25.47 13.57 -40.19
CA GLN A 162 25.53 12.19 -39.71
C GLN A 162 24.87 11.17 -40.65
N PHE A 163 23.80 11.53 -41.37
CA PHE A 163 22.97 10.58 -42.12
C PHE A 163 22.90 10.84 -43.64
N ALA A 164 23.57 11.87 -44.17
CA ALA A 164 23.61 12.14 -45.62
C ALA A 164 24.52 11.21 -46.44
N ASN A 165 25.29 10.34 -45.78
CA ASN A 165 26.12 9.32 -46.42
C ASN A 165 25.37 7.99 -46.61
#